data_AF-A0A8J9ZVS4-F1
#
_entry.id   AF-A0A8J9ZVS4-F1
#
_cell.length_a   1.000
_cell.length_b   1.000
_cell.length_c   1.000
_cell.angle_alpha   90.00
_cell.angle_beta   90.00
_cell.angle_gamma   90.00
#
_symmetry.space_group_name_H-M   'P 1'
#
loop_
_entity.id
_entity.type
_entity.pdbx_description
1 polymer ?
#
loop_
_entity_poly.entity_id
_entity_poly.type
_entity_poly.pdbx_seq_one_letter_code
_entity_poly.pdbx_strand_id
1 'polypeptide(L)'
;MSIFSPIDPLTNTCTQKRSPDSMASLPAGVLCAVVLFACSGDAAKLPRQFEGVNSGQCVQDGVAYPVGASVPDVDDNPCSFDCLCYSNGNIACNHWICFMETVPCVDAVPVNNPTEQQLCCNTKICPNGPNCRDYSSGQIIPAGQTVTVNGAQCRCPFHGLEAVCFRTTTTATTTTRLAK
;
A
#
# COMPACT_ATOMS: atom_id res chain seq x y z
N MET A 1 22.40 13.62 -20.98
CA MET A 1 22.20 14.90 -20.30
C MET A 1 21.30 14.64 -19.11
N SER A 2 21.89 14.44 -17.93
CA SER A 2 21.15 14.17 -16.70
C SER A 2 21.36 15.35 -15.77
N ILE A 3 20.26 16.01 -15.42
CA ILE A 3 20.21 17.17 -14.55
C ILE A 3 20.19 16.65 -13.11
N PHE A 4 21.27 16.86 -12.37
CA PHE A 4 21.30 16.66 -10.93
C PHE A 4 20.77 17.94 -10.26
N SER A 5 19.64 17.83 -9.56
CA SER A 5 19.21 18.86 -8.60
C SER A 5 19.94 18.67 -7.27
N PRO A 6 20.43 19.74 -6.63
CA PRO A 6 20.98 19.67 -5.28
C PRO A 6 19.86 19.54 -4.24
N ILE A 7 20.05 18.65 -3.26
CA ILE A 7 19.17 18.47 -2.10
C ILE A 7 19.64 19.42 -1.00
N ASP A 8 18.74 20.28 -0.53
CA ASP A 8 18.94 21.17 0.61
C ASP A 8 19.10 20.39 1.94
N PRO A 9 20.00 20.79 2.85
CA PRO A 9 20.11 20.17 4.16
C PRO A 9 18.94 20.61 5.06
N LEU A 10 18.15 19.62 5.48
CA LEU A 10 17.04 19.75 6.42
C LEU A 10 17.47 20.40 7.75
N THR A 11 16.82 21.51 8.06
CA THR A 11 16.84 22.22 9.33
C THR A 11 16.26 21.32 10.43
N ASN A 12 17.13 20.82 11.33
CA ASN A 12 16.70 20.09 12.53
C ASN A 12 15.98 21.05 13.49
N THR A 13 14.65 21.02 13.44
CA THR A 13 13.79 21.75 14.40
C THR A 13 13.45 20.78 15.52
N CYS A 14 14.15 20.87 16.65
CA CYS A 14 13.80 20.12 17.86
C CYS A 14 12.56 20.75 18.52
N THR A 15 11.40 20.12 18.33
CA THR A 15 10.15 20.50 18.99
C THR A 15 10.19 20.04 20.45
N GLN A 16 10.40 20.97 21.37
CA GLN A 16 10.37 20.72 22.82
C GLN A 16 8.92 20.52 23.27
N LYS A 17 8.55 19.27 23.63
CA LYS A 17 7.24 18.91 24.18
C LYS A 17 7.14 19.42 25.63
N ARG A 18 6.41 20.52 25.86
CA ARG A 18 6.07 20.98 27.23
C ARG A 18 4.87 20.21 27.75
N SER A 19 5.04 19.55 28.89
CA SER A 19 3.95 19.04 29.73
C SER A 19 3.41 20.18 30.62
N PRO A 20 2.10 20.34 30.81
CA PRO A 20 1.55 21.31 31.73
C PRO A 20 1.44 20.70 33.14
N ASP A 21 2.37 21.03 34.02
CA ASP A 21 2.23 20.72 35.45
C ASP A 21 1.49 21.84 36.19
N SER A 22 0.48 21.39 36.93
CA SER A 22 -0.42 22.14 37.78
C SER A 22 0.26 23.00 38.85
N MET A 23 -0.43 24.09 39.14
CA MET A 23 -0.12 25.12 40.12
C MET A 23 -0.02 24.58 41.55
N ALA A 24 1.05 24.96 42.25
CA ALA A 24 1.05 25.11 43.70
C ALA A 24 1.93 26.32 44.09
N SER A 25 1.27 27.32 44.66
CA SER A 25 1.83 28.56 45.20
C SER A 25 2.52 28.30 46.54
N LEU A 26 3.80 28.65 46.66
CA LEU A 26 4.51 28.81 47.93
C LEU A 26 5.51 29.99 47.86
N PRO A 27 5.71 30.75 48.95
CA PRO A 27 6.39 32.03 48.92
C PRO A 27 7.92 31.93 49.13
N ALA A 28 8.61 32.84 48.44
CA ALA A 28 9.90 33.47 48.76
C ALA A 28 10.89 32.71 49.65
N GLY A 29 11.99 32.25 49.05
CA GLY A 29 13.20 31.94 49.80
C GLY A 29 14.30 31.29 48.98
N VAL A 30 15.38 32.05 48.77
CA VAL A 30 16.76 31.57 48.59
C VAL A 30 17.16 31.21 47.15
N LEU A 31 17.98 32.10 46.59
CA LEU A 31 18.91 31.88 45.48
C LEU A 31 19.61 30.51 45.61
N CYS A 32 19.51 29.67 44.58
CA CYS A 32 20.50 28.64 44.35
C CYS A 32 20.88 28.64 42.88
N ALA A 33 22.18 28.69 42.64
CA ALA A 33 22.81 29.06 41.39
C ALA A 33 22.33 28.22 40.20
N VAL A 34 21.91 28.93 39.15
CA VAL A 34 21.83 28.40 37.80
C VAL A 34 23.27 28.12 37.34
N VAL A 35 23.73 26.88 37.52
CA VAL A 35 24.98 26.43 36.89
C VAL A 35 24.65 26.07 35.45
N LEU A 36 24.73 27.07 34.58
CA LEU A 36 24.86 26.87 33.13
C LEU A 36 26.23 26.25 32.89
N PHE A 37 26.31 24.92 32.89
CA PHE A 37 27.44 24.24 32.26
C PHE A 37 27.32 24.45 30.75
N ALA A 38 27.93 25.54 30.27
CA ALA A 38 28.31 25.68 28.89
C ALA A 38 29.39 24.64 28.60
N CYS A 39 28.99 23.46 28.14
CA CYS A 39 29.89 22.56 27.43
C CYS A 39 30.10 23.13 26.02
N SER A 40 30.87 24.21 25.91
CA SER A 40 31.60 24.54 24.69
C SER A 40 32.79 23.59 24.60
N GLY A 41 32.51 22.31 24.36
CA GLY A 41 33.50 21.37 23.87
C GLY A 41 33.67 21.66 22.39
N ASP A 42 34.83 22.19 22.03
CA ASP A 42 35.29 22.35 20.65
C ASP A 42 34.76 21.24 19.75
N ALA A 43 33.90 21.63 18.81
CA ALA A 43 33.59 20.85 17.64
C ALA A 43 34.85 20.80 16.75
N ALA A 44 35.90 20.15 17.25
CA ALA A 44 36.93 19.57 16.42
C ALA A 44 36.21 18.50 15.60
N LYS A 45 35.65 18.95 14.47
CA LYS A 45 35.16 18.16 13.38
C LYS A 45 36.32 17.26 12.97
N LEU A 46 36.42 16.07 13.58
CA LEU A 46 37.36 15.02 13.21
C LEU A 46 37.14 14.75 11.73
N PRO A 47 38.01 15.28 10.84
CA PRO A 47 37.89 15.01 9.44
C PRO A 47 38.52 13.64 9.27
N ARG A 48 37.68 12.65 8.97
CA ARG A 48 38.04 11.25 8.68
C ARG A 48 38.15 10.36 9.92
N GLN A 49 37.04 9.73 10.30
CA GLN A 49 37.16 8.42 10.97
C GLN A 49 36.06 7.41 10.62
N PHE A 50 35.20 7.72 9.65
CA PHE A 50 34.59 6.67 8.84
C PHE A 50 35.36 6.62 7.52
N GLU A 51 36.65 6.29 7.62
CA GLU A 51 37.25 5.49 6.56
C GLU A 51 36.41 4.22 6.59
N GLY A 52 35.36 4.20 5.77
CA GLY A 52 34.42 3.10 5.69
C GLY A 52 35.22 1.89 5.31
N VAL A 53 35.69 1.15 6.31
CA VAL A 53 36.19 -0.20 6.15
C VAL A 53 35.03 -0.88 5.48
N ASN A 54 35.16 -1.07 4.17
CA ASN A 54 34.17 -1.69 3.32
C ASN A 54 34.22 -3.17 3.69
N SER A 55 33.73 -3.49 4.88
CA SER A 55 33.82 -4.82 5.50
C SER A 55 32.93 -5.83 4.78
N GLY A 56 32.22 -5.39 3.73
CA GLY A 56 31.15 -6.14 3.07
C GLY A 56 29.96 -6.37 4.00
N GLN A 57 29.94 -5.81 5.22
CA GLN A 57 28.86 -6.05 6.16
C GLN A 57 27.72 -5.07 5.95
N CYS A 58 26.51 -5.52 6.22
CA CYS A 58 25.33 -4.68 6.26
C CYS A 58 25.01 -4.33 7.71
N VAL A 59 24.45 -3.15 7.96
CA VAL A 59 24.06 -2.73 9.30
C VAL A 59 22.58 -2.35 9.31
N GLN A 60 21.80 -2.99 10.17
CA GLN A 60 20.38 -2.70 10.40
C GLN A 60 20.11 -2.60 11.90
N ASP A 61 19.49 -1.51 12.33
CA ASP A 61 19.23 -1.19 13.74
C ASP A 61 20.45 -1.34 14.67
N GLY A 62 21.62 -0.98 14.15
CA GLY A 62 22.89 -1.08 14.87
C GLY A 62 23.50 -2.49 14.97
N VAL A 63 22.86 -3.50 14.37
CA VAL A 63 23.36 -4.88 14.28
C VAL A 63 24.07 -5.09 12.94
N ALA A 64 25.28 -5.67 12.97
CA ALA A 64 26.06 -5.96 11.77
C ALA A 64 25.84 -7.40 11.28
N TYR A 65 25.58 -7.55 9.98
CA TYR A 65 25.32 -8.82 9.30
C TYR A 65 26.41 -9.10 8.26
N PRO A 66 26.97 -10.33 8.19
CA PRO A 66 27.92 -10.68 7.14
C PRO A 66 27.24 -10.84 5.78
N VAL A 67 28.01 -10.70 4.69
CA VAL A 67 27.52 -10.96 3.32
C VAL A 67 26.85 -12.32 3.23
N GLY A 68 25.66 -12.36 2.63
CA GLY A 68 24.86 -13.57 2.45
C GLY A 68 24.01 -13.97 3.66
N ALA A 69 24.10 -13.25 4.80
CA ALA A 69 23.23 -13.51 5.93
C ALA A 69 21.80 -13.02 5.66
N SER A 70 20.83 -13.79 6.16
CA SER A 70 19.45 -13.35 6.31
C SER A 70 19.38 -12.25 7.36
N VAL A 71 18.71 -11.16 7.02
CA VAL A 71 18.48 -10.03 7.91
C VAL A 71 17.00 -10.01 8.31
N PRO A 72 16.66 -9.80 9.60
CA PRO A 72 15.26 -9.65 10.00
C PRO A 72 14.61 -8.50 9.25
N ASP A 73 13.37 -8.72 8.83
CA ASP A 73 12.55 -7.64 8.31
C ASP A 73 12.05 -6.76 9.46
N VAL A 74 12.26 -5.46 9.36
CA VAL A 74 11.90 -4.48 10.41
C VAL A 74 10.99 -3.37 9.89
N ASP A 75 10.64 -3.40 8.61
CA ASP A 75 9.86 -2.32 7.98
C ASP A 75 8.34 -2.43 8.25
N ASP A 76 7.91 -3.39 9.10
CA ASP A 76 6.52 -3.77 9.38
C ASP A 76 5.69 -4.00 8.09
N ASN A 77 6.36 -4.18 6.94
CA ASN A 77 5.71 -4.30 5.66
C ASN A 77 5.41 -5.78 5.41
N PRO A 78 4.13 -6.21 5.42
CA PRO A 78 3.78 -7.61 5.15
C PRO A 78 4.11 -8.04 3.71
N CYS A 79 4.51 -7.09 2.84
CA CYS A 79 4.95 -7.35 1.49
C CYS A 79 6.45 -7.65 1.36
N SER A 80 7.25 -7.37 2.38
CA SER A 80 8.68 -7.58 2.41
C SER A 80 8.96 -8.97 3.02
N PHE A 81 9.89 -9.73 2.45
CA PHE A 81 10.34 -11.01 3.01
C PHE A 81 11.75 -11.38 2.51
N ASP A 82 12.38 -12.36 3.17
CA ASP A 82 13.70 -12.90 2.78
C ASP A 82 14.77 -11.82 2.52
N CYS A 83 14.95 -10.91 3.47
CA CYS A 83 16.00 -9.89 3.37
C CYS A 83 17.40 -10.49 3.47
N LEU A 84 18.30 -10.06 2.59
CA LEU A 84 19.67 -10.56 2.49
C LEU A 84 20.68 -9.41 2.48
N CYS A 85 21.80 -9.63 3.17
CA CYS A 85 22.94 -8.73 3.10
C CYS A 85 23.80 -9.00 1.86
N TYR A 86 24.04 -7.98 1.03
CA TYR A 86 24.86 -8.07 -0.18
C TYR A 86 26.27 -7.53 0.05
N SER A 87 27.21 -7.94 -0.81
CA SER A 87 28.64 -7.60 -0.72
C SER A 87 28.97 -6.11 -0.85
N ASN A 88 28.02 -5.30 -1.32
CA ASN A 88 28.12 -3.84 -1.37
C ASN A 88 27.67 -3.14 -0.08
N GLY A 89 27.34 -3.90 0.97
CA GLY A 89 26.85 -3.38 2.25
C GLY A 89 25.36 -3.03 2.24
N ASN A 90 24.63 -3.31 1.15
CA ASN A 90 23.20 -3.07 1.06
C ASN A 90 22.40 -4.29 1.50
N ILE A 91 21.25 -4.04 2.10
CA ILE A 91 20.24 -5.05 2.41
C ILE A 91 19.19 -4.96 1.32
N ALA A 92 18.85 -6.09 0.69
CA ALA A 92 17.72 -6.15 -0.22
C ALA A 92 16.76 -7.23 0.24
N CYS A 93 15.48 -6.90 0.24
CA CYS A 93 14.39 -7.80 0.55
C CYS A 93 13.70 -8.21 -0.73
N ASN A 94 13.21 -9.46 -0.75
CA ASN A 94 12.26 -9.85 -1.78
C ASN A 94 10.91 -9.20 -1.46
N HIS A 95 10.14 -8.98 -2.50
CA HIS A 95 8.76 -8.52 -2.38
C HIS A 95 7.86 -9.45 -3.16
N TRP A 96 6.63 -9.60 -2.70
CA TRP A 96 5.63 -10.36 -3.44
C TRP A 96 5.36 -9.69 -4.78
N ILE A 97 5.57 -10.43 -5.87
CA ILE A 97 5.17 -9.99 -7.20
C ILE A 97 3.70 -10.33 -7.37
N CYS A 98 2.86 -9.30 -7.32
CA CYS A 98 1.43 -9.44 -7.47
C CYS A 98 1.06 -9.40 -8.95
N PHE A 99 0.71 -10.56 -9.51
CA PHE A 99 0.04 -10.60 -10.80
C PHE A 99 -1.37 -10.05 -10.62
N MET A 100 -1.62 -8.88 -11.18
CA MET A 100 -2.94 -8.25 -11.21
C MET A 100 -3.84 -9.05 -12.17
N GLU A 101 -4.29 -10.23 -11.75
CA GLU A 101 -5.40 -10.88 -12.42
C GLU A 101 -6.64 -10.01 -12.23
N THR A 102 -7.25 -9.61 -13.33
CA THR A 102 -8.51 -8.87 -13.32
C THR A 102 -9.57 -9.75 -12.66
N VAL A 103 -10.07 -9.29 -11.51
CA VAL A 103 -11.10 -10.02 -10.77
C VAL A 103 -12.36 -10.10 -11.65
N PRO A 104 -12.89 -11.29 -11.95
CA PRO A 104 -13.91 -11.45 -12.99
C PRO A 104 -15.33 -11.13 -12.51
N CYS A 105 -15.49 -10.26 -11.51
CA CYS A 105 -16.78 -9.91 -10.92
C CYS A 105 -16.82 -8.47 -10.40
N VAL A 106 -18.01 -7.86 -10.42
CA VAL A 106 -18.24 -6.50 -9.93
C VAL A 106 -18.53 -6.43 -8.42
N ASP A 107 -18.80 -7.58 -7.80
CA ASP A 107 -19.04 -7.74 -6.35
C ASP A 107 -17.84 -8.36 -5.64
N ALA A 108 -16.64 -8.17 -6.19
CA ALA A 108 -15.40 -8.62 -5.61
C ALA A 108 -15.22 -8.07 -4.18
N VAL A 109 -15.04 -8.95 -3.21
CA VAL A 109 -14.80 -8.58 -1.81
C VAL A 109 -13.39 -8.99 -1.37
N PRO A 110 -12.78 -8.25 -0.41
CA PRO A 110 -11.54 -8.69 0.21
C PRO A 110 -11.67 -10.09 0.83
N VAL A 111 -10.60 -10.87 0.79
CA VAL A 111 -10.55 -12.17 1.47
C VAL A 111 -10.59 -11.94 2.98
N ASN A 112 -11.45 -12.69 3.69
CA ASN A 112 -11.43 -12.71 5.15
C ASN A 112 -10.22 -13.52 5.65
N ASN A 113 -9.43 -12.95 6.57
CA ASN A 113 -8.19 -13.54 7.06
C ASN A 113 -7.21 -13.88 5.91
N PRO A 114 -6.74 -12.85 5.16
CA PRO A 114 -5.82 -13.08 4.06
C PRO A 114 -4.48 -13.62 4.57
N THR A 115 -3.85 -14.49 3.79
CA THR A 115 -2.42 -14.80 3.99
C THR A 115 -1.57 -13.55 3.78
N GLU A 116 -0.32 -13.54 4.23
CA GLU A 116 0.62 -12.40 4.02
C GLU A 116 0.72 -12.02 2.53
N GLN A 117 0.83 -13.02 1.66
CA GLN A 117 0.80 -12.83 0.20
C GLN A 117 -0.50 -12.18 -0.27
N GLN A 118 -1.66 -12.62 0.21
CA GLN A 118 -2.96 -12.08 -0.19
C GLN A 118 -3.18 -10.66 0.33
N LEU A 119 -2.66 -10.35 1.52
CA LEU A 119 -2.67 -9.02 2.08
C LEU A 119 -1.84 -8.08 1.23
N CYS A 120 -0.63 -8.52 0.83
CA CYS A 120 0.22 -7.74 -0.04
C CYS A 120 -0.40 -7.51 -1.43
N CYS A 121 -1.00 -8.55 -2.01
CA CYS A 121 -1.55 -8.49 -3.36
C CYS A 121 -3.00 -7.99 -3.43
N ASN A 122 -3.56 -7.48 -2.33
CA ASN A 122 -4.94 -7.01 -2.24
C ASN A 122 -5.92 -7.99 -2.91
N THR A 123 -5.73 -9.28 -2.64
CA THR A 123 -6.48 -10.34 -3.31
C THR A 123 -7.96 -10.24 -2.95
N LYS A 124 -8.82 -10.32 -3.96
CA LYS A 124 -10.27 -10.31 -3.80
C LYS A 124 -10.87 -11.61 -4.32
N ILE A 125 -12.04 -11.95 -3.80
CA ILE A 125 -12.81 -13.11 -4.22
C ILE A 125 -14.17 -12.67 -4.80
N CYS A 126 -14.70 -13.49 -5.70
CA CYS A 126 -16.04 -13.34 -6.24
C CYS A 126 -17.00 -14.27 -5.49
N PRO A 127 -17.74 -13.79 -4.48
CA PRO A 127 -18.58 -14.65 -3.65
C PRO A 127 -19.69 -15.33 -4.46
N ASN A 128 -20.17 -14.68 -5.53
CA ASN A 128 -21.20 -15.20 -6.43
C ASN A 128 -20.63 -15.72 -7.77
N GLY A 129 -19.32 -15.96 -7.84
CA GLY A 129 -18.62 -16.30 -9.08
C GLY A 129 -18.54 -15.13 -10.07
N PRO A 130 -18.06 -15.37 -11.31
CA PRO A 130 -17.93 -14.32 -12.31
C PRO A 130 -19.26 -13.64 -12.66
N ASN A 131 -19.26 -12.32 -12.71
CA ASN A 131 -20.47 -11.53 -12.99
C ASN A 131 -20.12 -10.12 -13.52
N CYS A 132 -21.13 -9.45 -14.06
CA CYS A 132 -21.01 -8.09 -14.54
C CYS A 132 -22.18 -7.23 -14.06
N ARG A 133 -22.03 -5.91 -14.18
CA ARG A 133 -23.07 -4.94 -13.87
C ARG A 133 -23.69 -4.39 -15.14
N ASP A 134 -25.02 -4.33 -15.19
CA ASP A 134 -25.70 -3.41 -16.10
C ASP A 134 -25.64 -2.00 -15.52
N TYR A 135 -24.98 -1.06 -16.20
CA TYR A 135 -24.86 0.33 -15.74
C TYR A 135 -26.20 1.05 -15.63
N SER A 136 -27.19 0.66 -16.44
CA SER A 136 -28.46 1.38 -16.49
C SER A 136 -29.35 1.10 -15.29
N SER A 137 -29.40 -0.15 -14.82
CA SER A 137 -30.16 -0.57 -13.64
C SER A 137 -29.33 -0.75 -12.37
N GLY A 138 -28.02 -0.92 -12.51
CA GLY A 138 -27.14 -1.38 -11.44
C GLY A 138 -27.25 -2.88 -11.13
N GLN A 139 -28.06 -3.63 -11.87
CA GLN A 139 -28.28 -5.07 -11.65
C GLN A 139 -27.01 -5.88 -11.93
N ILE A 140 -26.73 -6.84 -11.05
CA ILE A 140 -25.65 -7.82 -11.23
C ILE A 140 -26.19 -9.02 -12.00
N ILE A 141 -25.47 -9.42 -13.05
CA ILE A 141 -25.83 -10.51 -13.95
C ILE A 141 -24.70 -11.54 -13.92
N PRO A 142 -24.98 -12.83 -13.65
CA PRO A 142 -23.95 -13.86 -13.70
C PRO A 142 -23.34 -13.99 -15.10
N ALA A 143 -22.04 -14.25 -15.16
CA ALA A 143 -21.32 -14.39 -16.42
C ALA A 143 -21.94 -15.48 -17.32
N GLY A 144 -22.02 -15.19 -18.62
CA GLY A 144 -22.61 -16.08 -19.61
C GLY A 144 -24.14 -16.08 -19.66
N GLN A 145 -24.82 -15.42 -18.71
CA GLN A 145 -26.28 -15.35 -18.70
C GLN A 145 -26.81 -14.16 -19.50
N THR A 146 -28.05 -14.33 -19.99
CA THR A 146 -28.87 -13.27 -20.58
C THR A 146 -30.12 -13.10 -19.73
N VAL A 147 -30.39 -11.87 -19.29
CA VAL A 147 -31.56 -11.52 -18.48
C VAL A 147 -32.27 -10.31 -19.07
N THR A 148 -33.57 -10.17 -18.79
CA THR A 148 -34.33 -8.99 -19.23
C THR A 148 -34.28 -7.92 -18.14
N VAL A 149 -33.74 -6.74 -18.47
CA VAL A 149 -33.63 -5.59 -17.57
C VAL A 149 -34.28 -4.39 -18.23
N ASN A 150 -35.29 -3.79 -17.59
CA ASN A 150 -36.01 -2.62 -18.12
C ASN A 150 -36.54 -2.80 -19.56
N GLY A 151 -36.93 -4.03 -19.93
CA GLY A 151 -37.43 -4.37 -21.27
C GLY A 151 -36.35 -4.58 -22.35
N ALA A 152 -35.07 -4.43 -22.02
CA ALA A 152 -33.94 -4.82 -22.87
C ALA A 152 -33.41 -6.21 -22.44
N GLN A 153 -32.88 -6.98 -23.38
CA GLN A 153 -32.11 -8.18 -23.05
C GLN A 153 -30.65 -7.78 -22.80
N CYS A 154 -30.16 -8.07 -21.61
CA CYS A 154 -28.80 -7.79 -21.19
C CYS A 154 -28.03 -9.11 -21.06
N ARG A 155 -26.90 -9.22 -21.77
CA ARG A 155 -26.02 -10.38 -21.72
C ARG A 155 -24.73 -10.03 -20.98
N CYS A 156 -24.34 -10.90 -20.06
CA CYS A 156 -23.07 -10.83 -19.39
C CYS A 156 -22.01 -11.67 -20.13
N PRO A 157 -20.89 -11.09 -20.60
CA PRO A 157 -19.80 -11.88 -21.16
C PRO A 157 -19.10 -12.71 -20.07
N PHE A 158 -18.36 -13.76 -20.47
CA PHE A 158 -17.53 -14.53 -19.54
C PHE A 158 -16.31 -13.75 -19.02
N HIS A 159 -15.84 -12.79 -19.82
CA HIS A 159 -14.75 -11.90 -19.50
C HIS A 159 -15.23 -10.47 -19.70
N GLY A 160 -15.62 -9.82 -18.60
CA GLY A 160 -16.07 -8.43 -18.62
C GLY A 160 -16.83 -8.07 -17.36
N LEU A 161 -16.70 -6.82 -16.94
CA LEU A 161 -17.39 -6.28 -15.77
C LEU A 161 -18.70 -5.58 -16.15
N GLU A 162 -18.99 -5.49 -17.45
CA GLU A 162 -20.09 -4.71 -18.00
C GLU A 162 -21.04 -5.61 -18.81
N ALA A 163 -22.34 -5.47 -18.56
CA ALA A 163 -23.36 -6.16 -19.33
C ALA A 163 -23.64 -5.42 -20.64
N VAL A 164 -23.91 -6.18 -21.71
CA VAL A 164 -24.29 -5.64 -23.02
C VAL A 164 -25.79 -5.80 -23.21
N CYS A 165 -26.51 -4.68 -23.24
CA CYS A 165 -27.96 -4.65 -23.37
C CYS A 165 -28.42 -4.27 -24.79
N PHE A 166 -29.39 -5.00 -25.32
CA PHE A 166 -30.03 -4.72 -26.59
C PHE A 166 -31.56 -4.71 -26.42
N ARG A 167 -32.21 -3.74 -27.07
CA ARG A 167 -33.67 -3.70 -27.08
C ARG A 167 -34.19 -4.85 -27.92
N THR A 168 -35.09 -5.64 -27.35
CA THR A 168 -35.86 -6.61 -28.12
C THR A 168 -36.83 -5.82 -29.00
N THR A 169 -36.50 -5.63 -30.27
CA THR A 169 -37.51 -5.25 -31.26
C THR A 169 -38.47 -6.43 -31.37
N THR A 170 -39.64 -6.32 -30.77
CA THR A 170 -40.72 -7.29 -30.98
C THR A 170 -41.08 -7.21 -32.46
N THR A 171 -40.57 -8.12 -33.29
CA THR A 171 -41.07 -8.28 -34.65
C THR A 171 -42.49 -8.79 -34.51
N ALA A 172 -43.46 -7.88 -34.58
CA ALA A 172 -44.86 -8.23 -34.62
C ALA A 172 -45.08 -9.13 -35.84
N THR A 173 -45.24 -10.43 -35.62
CA THR A 173 -45.67 -11.36 -36.66
C THR A 173 -47.15 -11.07 -36.92
N THR A 174 -47.41 -10.12 -37.82
CA THR A 174 -48.75 -9.84 -38.32
C THR A 174 -49.24 -11.10 -39.05
N THR A 175 -49.98 -11.93 -38.33
CA THR A 175 -50.62 -13.11 -38.90
C THR A 175 -51.87 -12.64 -39.62
N THR A 176 -51.78 -12.37 -40.92
CA THR A 176 -52.94 -12.03 -41.74
C THR A 176 -53.81 -13.28 -41.87
N ARG A 177 -54.83 -13.41 -41.02
CA ARG A 177 -55.88 -14.42 -41.21
C ARG A 177 -56.73 -13.98 -42.39
N LEU A 178 -56.64 -14.70 -43.50
CA LEU A 178 -57.50 -14.56 -44.65
C LEU A 178 -58.93 -14.97 -44.24
N ALA A 179 -59.85 -14.01 -44.14
CA ALA A 179 -61.26 -14.28 -43.97
C ALA A 179 -61.82 -14.83 -45.30
N LYS A 180 -62.62 -15.89 -45.19
CA LYS A 180 -63.23 -16.64 -46.31
C LYS A 180 -64.59 -16.05 -46.66
#